data_AF-L0DP28-F1
#
_entry.id   AF-L0DP28-F1
#
_cell.length_a   1.000
_cell.length_b   1.000
_cell.length_c   1.000
_cell.angle_alpha   90.00
_cell.angle_beta   90.00
_cell.angle_gamma   90.00
#
_symmetry.space_group_name_H-M   'P 1'
#
loop_
_entity.id
_entity.type
_entity.pdbx_description
1 polymer ?
#
loop_
_entity_poly.entity_id
_entity_poly.type
_entity_poly.pdbx_seq_one_letter_code
_entity_poly.pdbx_strand_id
1 'polypeptide(L)'
;MNRKWIVAIATMFSFSALVAGLSIAMADDEGPVHDVMEKINSKSNAIKKAIRAEPGYKKAKKELPTLVKDLVQLSKDTKELAKDAVKKAKNVKDAEQQWADLSDALTKELEKFDAKVNDSKSEYKDIKSAYGPVSQSCTKCHDVFRVEENGF
;
A
#
# COMPACT_ATOMS: atom_id res chain seq x y z
N MET A 1 -8.70 -65.06 -3.62
CA MET A 1 -9.68 -64.14 -2.99
C MET A 1 -8.97 -62.89 -2.51
N ASN A 2 -9.59 -61.73 -2.71
CA ASN A 2 -9.23 -60.36 -2.24
C ASN A 2 -8.28 -59.56 -3.17
N ARG A 3 -8.82 -58.89 -4.21
CA ARG A 3 -9.33 -57.48 -4.26
C ARG A 3 -8.17 -56.47 -4.25
N LYS A 4 -7.63 -56.02 -5.41
CA LYS A 4 -8.04 -54.88 -6.27
C LYS A 4 -8.37 -53.58 -5.50
N TRP A 5 -7.85 -52.47 -6.06
CA TRP A 5 -8.02 -51.03 -5.74
C TRP A 5 -6.93 -50.39 -4.86
N ILE A 6 -5.92 -49.79 -5.51
CA ILE A 6 -5.35 -48.51 -5.09
C ILE A 6 -5.34 -47.61 -6.33
N VAL A 7 -6.16 -46.56 -6.25
CA VAL A 7 -6.38 -45.54 -7.27
C VAL A 7 -5.27 -44.48 -7.18
N ALA A 8 -4.96 -43.93 -8.36
CA ALA A 8 -3.99 -42.89 -8.70
C ALA A 8 -3.73 -41.79 -7.66
N ILE A 9 -2.44 -41.54 -7.40
CA ILE A 9 -1.90 -40.29 -6.86
C ILE A 9 -1.55 -39.41 -8.06
N ALA A 10 -2.34 -38.37 -8.33
CA ALA A 10 -1.90 -37.21 -9.10
C ALA A 10 -2.96 -36.10 -9.05
N THR A 11 -2.96 -35.31 -7.99
CA THR A 11 -3.48 -33.93 -8.02
C THR A 11 -2.98 -33.17 -6.79
N MET A 12 -1.71 -32.76 -6.82
CA MET A 12 -1.25 -31.62 -6.01
C MET A 12 -1.07 -30.42 -6.94
N PHE A 13 -2.20 -29.80 -7.27
CA PHE A 13 -2.26 -28.39 -7.64
C PHE A 13 -3.41 -27.77 -6.85
N SER A 14 -3.23 -27.73 -5.53
CA SER A 14 -4.00 -26.81 -4.71
C SER A 14 -3.30 -25.46 -4.82
N PHE A 15 -3.73 -24.66 -5.81
CA PHE A 15 -3.60 -23.21 -5.70
C PHE A 15 -4.30 -22.83 -4.39
N SER A 16 -3.50 -22.52 -3.37
CA SER A 16 -4.00 -21.83 -2.17
C SER A 16 -4.33 -20.39 -2.55
N ALA A 17 -5.42 -20.21 -3.31
CA ALA A 17 -6.15 -18.96 -3.38
C ALA A 17 -6.98 -18.86 -2.09
N LEU A 18 -6.30 -18.55 -0.98
CA LEU A 18 -6.94 -18.28 0.31
C LEU A 18 -6.15 -17.20 1.04
N VAL A 19 -6.19 -15.99 0.47
CA VAL A 19 -6.26 -14.73 1.22
C VAL A 19 -7.20 -13.79 0.46
N ALA A 20 -8.46 -14.21 0.33
CA ALA A 20 -9.59 -13.30 0.15
C ALA A 20 -10.47 -13.46 1.40
N GLY A 21 -9.89 -13.15 2.55
CA GLY A 21 -10.61 -13.11 3.82
C GLY A 21 -11.16 -11.70 4.02
N LEU A 22 -12.48 -11.56 3.96
CA LEU A 22 -13.28 -10.48 4.54
C LEU A 22 -13.13 -9.06 3.93
N SER A 23 -13.62 -8.85 2.70
CA SER A 23 -14.16 -7.52 2.31
C SER A 23 -15.35 -7.59 1.34
N ILE A 24 -16.06 -8.72 1.25
CA ILE A 24 -17.33 -8.82 0.50
C ILE A 24 -18.47 -8.38 1.43
N ALA A 25 -18.53 -7.07 1.76
CA ALA A 25 -19.68 -6.44 2.43
C ALA A 25 -19.64 -4.88 2.44
N MET A 26 -19.01 -4.20 1.48
CA MET A 26 -19.01 -2.71 1.41
C MET A 26 -19.03 -2.17 -0.05
N ALA A 27 -19.45 -2.97 -1.03
CA ALA A 27 -19.23 -2.64 -2.45
C ALA A 27 -20.24 -1.66 -3.09
N ASP A 28 -20.99 -0.85 -2.32
CA ASP A 28 -22.05 0.01 -2.89
C ASP A 28 -21.93 1.51 -2.55
N ASP A 29 -20.82 1.97 -1.93
CA ASP A 29 -20.63 3.41 -1.62
C ASP A 29 -19.16 3.87 -1.57
N GLU A 30 -18.25 3.12 -2.22
CA GLU A 30 -16.81 3.41 -2.18
C GLU A 30 -16.44 4.39 -3.31
N GLY A 31 -16.59 5.68 -3.05
CA GLY A 31 -16.32 6.76 -4.01
C GLY A 31 -14.84 6.86 -4.46
N PRO A 32 -14.49 7.78 -5.37
CA PRO A 32 -13.19 7.86 -6.04
C PRO A 32 -11.94 7.89 -5.13
N VAL A 33 -12.10 8.31 -3.88
CA VAL A 33 -11.03 8.33 -2.86
C VAL A 33 -10.69 6.93 -2.36
N HIS A 34 -11.69 6.05 -2.25
CA HIS A 34 -11.48 4.66 -1.86
C HIS A 34 -10.61 3.94 -2.90
N ASP A 35 -11.01 4.01 -4.18
CA ASP A 35 -10.28 3.39 -5.29
C ASP A 35 -8.81 3.80 -5.36
N VAL A 36 -8.52 5.09 -5.15
CA VAL A 36 -7.13 5.57 -5.16
C VAL A 36 -6.36 5.10 -3.93
N MET A 37 -7.01 4.99 -2.76
CA MET A 37 -6.40 4.46 -1.55
C MET A 37 -6.10 2.96 -1.63
N GLU A 38 -6.95 2.17 -2.29
CA GLU A 38 -6.65 0.77 -2.56
C GLU A 38 -5.40 0.62 -3.43
N LYS A 39 -5.29 1.44 -4.49
CA LYS A 39 -4.10 1.47 -5.36
C LYS A 39 -2.86 1.86 -4.57
N ILE A 40 -2.94 2.89 -3.71
CA ILE A 40 -1.87 3.31 -2.80
C ILE A 40 -1.45 2.15 -1.90
N ASN A 41 -2.41 1.49 -1.24
CA ASN A 41 -2.15 0.36 -0.35
C ASN A 41 -1.47 -0.80 -1.08
N SER A 42 -1.95 -1.15 -2.28
CA SER A 42 -1.37 -2.20 -3.13
C SER A 42 0.09 -1.90 -3.48
N LYS A 43 0.39 -0.69 -3.99
CA LYS A 43 1.75 -0.28 -4.34
C LYS A 43 2.66 -0.19 -3.12
N SER A 44 2.17 0.36 -2.02
CA SER A 44 2.87 0.44 -0.74
C SER A 44 3.26 -0.95 -0.21
N ASN A 45 2.34 -1.92 -0.27
CA ASN A 45 2.61 -3.30 0.15
C ASN A 45 3.60 -4.02 -0.78
N ALA A 46 3.53 -3.77 -2.09
CA ALA A 46 4.52 -4.28 -3.04
C ALA A 46 5.93 -3.77 -2.71
N ILE A 47 6.07 -2.46 -2.43
CA ILE A 47 7.33 -1.84 -2.01
C ILE A 47 7.81 -2.46 -0.69
N LYS A 48 6.95 -2.53 0.34
CA LYS A 48 7.30 -3.14 1.64
C LYS A 48 7.81 -4.57 1.47
N LYS A 49 7.15 -5.39 0.64
CA LYS A 49 7.58 -6.75 0.35
C LYS A 49 8.93 -6.79 -0.36
N ALA A 50 9.15 -5.90 -1.32
CA ALA A 50 10.42 -5.77 -2.04
C ALA A 50 11.57 -5.43 -1.08
N ILE A 51 11.38 -4.50 -0.15
CA ILE A 51 12.47 -4.00 0.71
C ILE A 51 12.57 -4.73 2.07
N ARG A 52 11.67 -5.66 2.37
CA ARG A 52 11.64 -6.39 3.66
C ARG A 52 12.96 -7.08 3.96
N ALA A 53 13.53 -7.75 2.95
CA ALA A 53 14.79 -8.49 3.02
C ALA A 53 15.59 -8.32 1.72
N GLU A 54 16.92 -8.41 1.81
CA GLU A 54 17.84 -8.20 0.68
C GLU A 54 17.58 -9.12 -0.52
N PRO A 55 17.27 -10.43 -0.37
CA PRO A 55 16.95 -11.28 -1.52
C PRO A 55 15.68 -10.83 -2.26
N GLY A 56 14.69 -10.29 -1.53
CA GLY A 56 13.48 -9.71 -2.13
C GLY A 56 13.81 -8.47 -2.94
N TYR A 57 14.66 -7.60 -2.39
CA TYR A 57 15.10 -6.37 -3.06
C TYR A 57 15.86 -6.69 -4.34
N LYS A 58 16.79 -7.65 -4.32
CA LYS A 58 17.54 -8.06 -5.52
C LYS A 58 16.63 -8.51 -6.67
N LYS A 59 15.52 -9.19 -6.36
CA LYS A 59 14.51 -9.61 -7.37
C LYS A 59 13.70 -8.44 -7.89
N ALA A 60 13.27 -7.54 -7.00
CA ALA A 60 12.40 -6.42 -7.33
C ALA A 60 13.14 -5.15 -7.79
N LYS A 61 14.48 -5.11 -7.75
CA LYS A 61 15.29 -3.90 -7.99
C LYS A 61 14.94 -3.17 -9.28
N LYS A 62 14.60 -3.92 -10.35
CA LYS A 62 14.24 -3.33 -11.65
C LYS A 62 12.81 -2.75 -11.69
N GLU A 63 11.92 -3.28 -10.86
CA GLU A 63 10.50 -2.88 -10.80
C GLU A 63 10.26 -1.77 -9.75
N LEU A 64 11.14 -1.67 -8.76
CA LEU A 64 11.01 -0.74 -7.65
C LEU A 64 10.88 0.73 -8.09
N PRO A 65 11.68 1.27 -9.05
CA PRO A 65 11.49 2.64 -9.52
C PRO A 65 10.09 2.91 -10.06
N THR A 66 9.53 1.99 -10.85
CA THR A 66 8.18 2.12 -11.39
C THR A 66 7.13 2.10 -10.29
N LEU A 67 7.24 1.18 -9.31
CA LEU A 67 6.32 1.12 -8.18
C LEU A 67 6.31 2.41 -7.36
N VAL A 68 7.48 3.02 -7.15
CA VAL A 68 7.61 4.26 -6.39
C VAL A 68 7.08 5.45 -7.18
N LYS A 69 7.39 5.54 -8.47
CA LYS A 69 6.87 6.59 -9.35
C LYS A 69 5.35 6.56 -9.42
N ASP A 70 4.74 5.37 -9.56
CA ASP A 70 3.29 5.20 -9.53
C ASP A 70 2.72 5.68 -8.19
N LEU A 71 3.38 5.35 -7.08
CA LEU A 71 2.93 5.76 -5.74
C LEU A 71 3.05 7.28 -5.53
N VAL A 72 4.09 7.93 -6.07
CA VAL A 72 4.21 9.40 -6.11
C VAL A 72 3.02 10.00 -6.85
N GLN A 73 2.69 9.49 -8.04
CA GLN A 73 1.56 10.00 -8.82
C GLN A 73 0.23 9.83 -8.07
N LEU A 74 -0.02 8.63 -7.55
CA LEU A 74 -1.22 8.36 -6.76
C LEU A 74 -1.34 9.30 -5.56
N SER A 75 -0.24 9.59 -4.85
CA SER A 75 -0.27 10.53 -3.72
C SER A 75 -0.73 11.94 -4.12
N LYS A 76 -0.36 12.39 -5.32
CA LYS A 76 -0.76 13.68 -5.88
C LYS A 76 -2.24 13.66 -6.28
N ASP A 77 -2.67 12.59 -6.94
CA ASP A 77 -4.07 12.42 -7.37
C ASP A 77 -5.01 12.37 -6.17
N THR A 78 -4.63 11.67 -5.10
CA THR A 78 -5.41 11.53 -3.88
C THR A 78 -5.66 12.85 -3.18
N LYS A 79 -4.68 13.78 -3.19
CA LYS A 79 -4.86 15.13 -2.64
C LYS A 79 -6.04 15.86 -3.30
N GLU A 80 -6.14 15.76 -4.62
CA GLU A 80 -7.18 16.42 -5.41
C GLU A 80 -8.54 15.72 -5.29
N LEU A 81 -8.55 14.39 -5.36
CA LEU A 81 -9.77 13.58 -5.35
C LEU A 81 -10.51 13.62 -3.99
N ALA A 82 -9.78 13.84 -2.90
CA ALA A 82 -10.33 13.75 -1.55
C ALA A 82 -10.88 15.06 -0.98
N LYS A 83 -10.84 16.18 -1.72
CA LYS A 83 -11.33 17.48 -1.24
C LYS A 83 -12.74 17.41 -0.66
N ASP A 84 -13.66 16.71 -1.32
CA ASP A 84 -15.05 16.62 -0.83
C ASP A 84 -15.26 15.51 0.23
N ALA A 85 -14.44 14.45 0.19
CA ALA A 85 -14.49 13.40 1.21
C ALA A 85 -14.00 13.92 2.57
N VAL A 86 -12.95 14.74 2.57
CA VAL A 86 -12.33 15.29 3.78
C VAL A 86 -13.26 16.27 4.50
N LYS A 87 -14.11 17.01 3.79
CA LYS A 87 -15.15 17.86 4.40
C LYS A 87 -16.16 17.07 5.24
N LYS A 88 -16.31 15.78 4.98
CA LYS A 88 -17.21 14.88 5.73
C LYS A 88 -16.52 14.24 6.94
N ALA A 89 -15.23 14.48 7.15
CA ALA A 89 -14.49 13.96 8.30
C ALA A 89 -15.03 14.57 9.60
N LYS A 90 -15.71 13.76 10.39
CA LYS A 90 -16.22 14.16 11.71
C LYS A 90 -15.05 14.26 12.69
N ASN A 91 -15.13 15.22 13.60
CA ASN A 91 -14.16 15.41 14.70
C ASN A 91 -12.73 15.77 14.28
N VAL A 92 -12.50 16.10 12.99
CA VAL A 92 -11.21 16.63 12.54
C VAL A 92 -11.35 18.14 12.33
N LYS A 93 -10.74 18.92 13.22
CA LYS A 93 -10.68 20.37 13.06
C LYS A 93 -9.79 20.72 11.86
N ASP A 94 -10.19 21.68 11.03
CA ASP A 94 -9.39 22.13 9.88
C ASP A 94 -9.04 20.98 8.92
N ALA A 95 -9.97 20.03 8.74
CA ALA A 95 -9.78 18.77 8.01
C ALA A 95 -9.16 18.97 6.62
N GLU A 96 -9.64 19.93 5.83
CA GLU A 96 -9.10 20.20 4.49
C GLU A 96 -7.62 20.62 4.53
N GLN A 97 -7.24 21.47 5.48
CA GLN A 97 -5.86 21.91 5.65
C GLN A 97 -4.97 20.77 6.14
N GLN A 98 -5.41 20.02 7.16
CA GLN A 98 -4.66 18.87 7.66
C GLN A 98 -4.45 17.80 6.58
N TRP A 99 -5.46 17.56 5.75
CA TRP A 99 -5.35 16.65 4.62
C TRP A 99 -4.33 17.14 3.59
N ALA A 100 -4.38 18.42 3.23
CA ALA A 100 -3.45 19.01 2.29
C ALA A 100 -2.01 18.90 2.80
N ASP A 101 -1.77 19.25 4.06
CA ASP A 101 -0.45 19.23 4.69
C ASP A 101 0.11 17.80 4.81
N LEU A 102 -0.71 16.84 5.23
CA LEU A 102 -0.30 15.43 5.35
C LEU A 102 -0.08 14.78 3.99
N SER A 103 -0.89 15.13 2.98
CA SER A 103 -0.70 14.67 1.61
C SER A 103 0.60 15.22 1.02
N ASP A 104 0.88 16.52 1.20
CA ASP A 104 2.13 17.13 0.73
C ASP A 104 3.35 16.55 1.44
N ALA A 105 3.24 16.28 2.75
CA ALA A 105 4.29 15.60 3.49
C ALA A 105 4.56 14.19 2.94
N LEU A 106 3.51 13.40 2.67
CA LEU A 106 3.63 12.08 2.07
C LEU A 106 4.28 12.15 0.69
N THR A 107 3.79 13.02 -0.20
CA THR A 107 4.33 13.20 -1.56
C THR A 107 5.80 13.58 -1.50
N LYS A 108 6.19 14.50 -0.61
CA LYS A 108 7.59 14.91 -0.43
C LYS A 108 8.48 13.76 0.02
N GLU A 109 8.05 12.94 0.98
CA GLU A 109 8.84 11.78 1.41
C GLU A 109 8.90 10.69 0.32
N LEU A 110 7.84 10.52 -0.47
CA LEU A 110 7.84 9.61 -1.63
C LEU A 110 8.80 10.08 -2.73
N GLU A 111 8.87 11.38 -3.02
CA GLU A 111 9.82 11.94 -4.00
C GLU A 111 11.28 11.78 -3.56
N LYS A 112 11.56 11.95 -2.26
CA LYS A 112 12.89 11.64 -1.71
C LYS A 112 13.21 10.14 -1.84
N PHE A 113 12.22 9.28 -1.58
CA PHE A 113 12.39 7.84 -1.72
C PHE A 113 12.62 7.44 -3.18
N ASP A 114 11.89 8.04 -4.12
CA ASP A 114 12.09 7.87 -5.57
C ASP A 114 13.50 8.25 -5.99
N ALA A 115 13.99 9.41 -5.55
CA ALA A 115 15.36 9.84 -5.81
C ALA A 115 16.39 8.82 -5.29
N LYS A 116 16.15 8.23 -4.11
CA LYS A 116 17.04 7.21 -3.54
C LYS A 116 16.99 5.88 -4.32
N VAL A 117 15.82 5.46 -4.77
CA VAL A 117 15.63 4.23 -5.56
C VAL A 117 16.26 4.32 -6.95
N ASN A 118 16.29 5.53 -7.53
CA ASN A 118 16.92 5.79 -8.83
C ASN A 118 18.43 6.10 -8.73
N ASP A 119 18.97 6.30 -7.52
CA ASP A 119 20.40 6.49 -7.31
C ASP A 119 21.16 5.16 -7.47
N SER A 120 21.98 5.08 -8.52
CA SER A 120 22.78 3.88 -8.84
C SER A 120 23.80 3.51 -7.76
N LYS A 121 24.14 4.43 -6.86
CA LYS A 121 25.03 4.20 -5.72
C LYS A 121 24.31 3.67 -4.49
N SER A 122 22.97 3.71 -4.46
CA SER A 122 22.21 3.27 -3.29
C SER A 122 22.19 1.75 -3.15
N GLU A 123 22.49 1.29 -1.93
CA GLU A 123 22.46 -0.11 -1.57
C GLU A 123 21.15 -0.49 -0.86
N TYR A 124 20.92 -1.79 -0.66
CA TYR A 124 19.71 -2.30 0.00
C TYR A 124 19.40 -1.59 1.34
N LYS A 125 20.43 -1.37 2.17
CA LYS A 125 20.27 -0.72 3.48
C LYS A 125 19.80 0.73 3.34
N ASP A 126 20.32 1.45 2.36
CA ASP A 126 19.91 2.81 2.05
C ASP A 126 18.44 2.87 1.65
N ILE A 127 18.04 2.00 0.72
CA ILE A 127 16.64 1.91 0.24
C ILE A 127 15.71 1.58 1.40
N LYS A 128 16.06 0.57 2.22
CA LYS A 128 15.24 0.17 3.37
C LYS A 128 15.08 1.30 4.38
N SER A 129 16.16 2.02 4.67
CA SER A 129 16.12 3.16 5.60
C SER A 129 15.30 4.33 5.04
N ALA A 130 15.43 4.61 3.75
CA ALA A 130 14.74 5.71 3.09
C ALA A 130 13.21 5.54 3.03
N TYR A 131 12.71 4.31 3.16
CA TYR A 131 11.26 4.06 3.21
C TYR A 131 10.61 4.36 4.58
N GLY A 132 11.40 4.45 5.65
CA GLY A 132 10.89 4.72 7.00
C GLY A 132 10.01 5.97 7.09
N PRO A 133 10.46 7.15 6.61
CA PRO A 133 9.68 8.38 6.57
C PRO A 133 8.37 8.27 5.76
N VAL A 134 8.38 7.52 4.65
CA VAL A 134 7.16 7.25 3.87
C VAL A 134 6.15 6.49 4.73
N SER A 135 6.59 5.41 5.38
CA SER A 135 5.71 4.62 6.26
C SER A 135 5.15 5.44 7.42
N GLN A 136 5.96 6.32 8.02
CA GLN A 136 5.52 7.22 9.09
C GLN A 136 4.48 8.23 8.59
N SER A 137 4.61 8.72 7.36
CA SER A 137 3.64 9.64 6.76
C SER A 137 2.28 8.96 6.56
N CYS A 138 2.26 7.68 6.15
CA CYS A 138 1.02 6.90 6.10
C CYS A 138 0.38 6.76 7.49
N THR A 139 1.16 6.46 8.54
CA THR A 139 0.66 6.38 9.91
C THR A 139 0.03 7.70 10.36
N LYS A 140 0.74 8.82 10.19
CA LYS A 140 0.24 10.15 10.57
C LYS A 140 -1.08 10.52 9.88
N CYS A 141 -1.21 10.18 8.59
CA CYS A 141 -2.46 10.40 7.86
C CYS A 141 -3.60 9.53 8.43
N HIS A 142 -3.33 8.25 8.73
CA HIS A 142 -4.31 7.38 9.35
C HIS A 142 -4.69 7.81 10.77
N ASP A 143 -3.76 8.30 11.58
CA ASP A 143 -4.04 8.77 12.94
C ASP A 143 -5.07 9.92 12.97
N VAL A 144 -5.18 10.69 11.89
CA VAL A 144 -6.12 11.82 11.75
C VAL A 144 -7.40 11.42 11.03
N PHE A 145 -7.28 10.72 9.89
CA PHE A 145 -8.39 10.54 8.95
C PHE A 145 -8.95 9.12 8.91
N ARG A 146 -8.24 8.14 9.46
CA ARG A 146 -8.78 6.80 9.59
C ARG A 146 -9.58 6.76 10.88
N VAL A 147 -10.88 6.59 10.76
CA VAL A 147 -11.69 6.19 11.91
C VAL A 147 -11.23 4.78 12.25
N GLU A 148 -10.45 4.63 13.33
CA GLU A 148 -10.34 3.32 13.95
C GLU A 148 -11.76 2.92 14.34
N GLU A 149 -12.24 1.78 13.85
CA GLU A 149 -13.43 1.12 14.38
C GLU A 149 -13.12 0.71 15.83
N ASN A 150 -13.05 1.68 16.73
CA ASN A 150 -12.83 1.44 18.13
C ASN A 150 -14.16 1.02 18.76
N GLY A 151 -14.34 -0.30 18.76
CA GLY A 151 -14.84 -1.04 19.92
C GLY A 151 -16.34 -1.02 20.11
N PHE A 152 -17.05 -1.95 19.45
CA PHE A 152 -18.10 -2.79 20.03
C PHE A 152 -18.09 -4.16 19.34
#